data_AF-A0A285TT41-F1
#
_entry.id   AF-A0A285TT41-F1
#
_cell.length_a   1.000
_cell.length_b   1.000
_cell.length_c   1.000
_cell.angle_alpha   90.00
_cell.angle_beta   90.00
_cell.angle_gamma   90.00
#
_symmetry.space_group_name_H-M   'P 1'
#
loop_
_entity.id
_entity.type
_entity.pdbx_description
1 polymer ?
#
loop_
_entity_poly.entity_id
_entity_poly.type
_entity_poly.pdbx_seq_one_letter_code
_entity_poly.pdbx_strand_id
1 'polypeptide(L)'
;MIRISAKDARKMGLKIPKGPKASGSEGDTQKTGGRHLRSQAHAEERQVSFRVDIPPKTKSRARSFADKGTLLNAFKAAKGDPRKFMALLEAGFMKTVTPSATRDFENVVRMVATREMAKNKQALFEGPIKASLTFVLAGDEGMWPTAQRDGDLDNLSKAIFDGMNGVVYKDDRLIVKMNLSKLCGENPGVEITVSAE
;
A
#
# COMPACT_ATOMS: atom_id res chain seq x y z
N MET A 1 -18.79 10.78 22.21
CA MET A 1 -18.09 9.87 21.27
C MET A 1 -18.34 8.44 21.70
N ILE A 2 -18.99 7.63 20.87
CA ILE A 2 -19.23 6.20 21.17
C ILE A 2 -17.90 5.45 21.08
N ARG A 3 -17.60 4.58 22.05
CA ARG A 3 -16.39 3.76 22.09
C ARG A 3 -16.78 2.29 22.28
N ILE A 4 -16.12 1.39 21.55
CA ILE A 4 -16.27 -0.05 21.76
C ILE A 4 -15.11 -0.54 22.65
N SER A 5 -15.43 -1.19 23.77
CA SER A 5 -14.40 -1.75 24.64
C SER A 5 -13.88 -3.09 24.09
N ALA A 6 -12.68 -3.50 24.50
CA ALA A 6 -12.17 -4.84 24.18
C ALA A 6 -13.08 -5.96 24.71
N LYS A 7 -13.84 -5.71 25.78
CA LYS A 7 -14.82 -6.66 26.32
C LYS A 7 -16.03 -6.78 25.41
N ASP A 8 -16.55 -5.66 24.91
CA ASP A 8 -17.72 -5.65 24.02
C ASP A 8 -17.39 -6.25 22.65
N ALA A 9 -16.22 -5.92 22.09
CA ALA A 9 -15.75 -6.53 20.86
C ALA A 9 -15.57 -8.06 20.98
N ARG A 10 -15.09 -8.57 22.13
CA ARG A 10 -15.02 -10.03 22.40
C ARG A 10 -16.40 -10.67 22.49
N LYS A 11 -17.39 -10.00 23.08
CA LYS A 11 -18.79 -10.47 23.11
C LYS A 11 -19.37 -10.57 21.70
N MET A 12 -18.93 -9.73 20.78
CA MET A 12 -19.26 -9.80 19.35
C MET A 12 -18.46 -10.88 18.58
N GLY A 13 -17.66 -11.70 19.26
CA GLY A 13 -16.91 -12.79 18.66
C GLY A 13 -15.52 -12.41 18.12
N LEU A 14 -15.07 -11.17 18.29
CA LEU A 14 -13.72 -10.76 17.88
C LEU A 14 -12.64 -11.32 18.82
N LYS A 15 -11.65 -12.01 18.25
CA LYS A 15 -10.48 -12.51 18.98
C LYS A 15 -9.50 -11.36 19.24
N ILE A 16 -9.61 -10.72 20.40
CA ILE A 16 -8.69 -9.63 20.81
C ILE A 16 -7.55 -10.19 21.68
N PRO A 17 -6.28 -10.10 21.22
CA PRO A 17 -5.11 -10.50 22.00
C PRO A 17 -5.06 -9.82 23.37
N LYS A 18 -4.50 -10.50 24.38
CA LYS A 18 -4.19 -9.83 25.65
C LYS A 18 -3.04 -8.86 25.40
N GLY A 19 -3.23 -7.60 25.81
CA GLY A 19 -2.20 -6.57 25.67
C GLY A 19 -0.93 -6.94 26.46
N PRO A 20 0.23 -6.35 26.10
CA PRO A 20 1.46 -6.58 26.82
C PRO A 20 1.30 -6.19 28.31
N LYS A 21 1.86 -7.00 29.21
CA LYS A 21 1.99 -6.61 30.62
C LYS A 21 2.88 -5.37 30.68
N ALA A 22 2.41 -4.30 31.32
CA ALA A 22 3.19 -3.09 31.50
C ALA A 22 4.45 -3.41 32.32
N SER A 23 5.59 -3.56 31.66
CA SER A 23 6.89 -3.55 32.32
C SER A 23 7.30 -2.10 32.50
N GLY A 24 7.28 -1.63 33.74
CA GLY A 24 7.93 -0.38 34.10
C GLY A 24 9.43 -0.56 34.00
N SER A 25 10.08 0.22 33.15
CA SER A 25 11.48 0.58 33.31
C SER A 25 11.78 1.76 32.38
N GLU A 26 12.04 2.91 32.98
CA GLU A 26 12.86 3.97 32.41
C GLU A 26 14.20 3.35 32.01
N GLY A 27 14.62 3.56 30.77
CA GLY A 27 15.82 2.94 30.24
C GLY A 27 16.03 3.33 28.78
N ASP A 28 16.89 4.32 28.60
CA ASP A 28 17.46 4.76 27.32
C ASP A 28 17.91 3.55 26.48
N THR A 29 17.11 3.20 25.48
CA THR A 29 17.37 2.10 24.55
C THR A 29 16.94 2.53 23.15
N GLN A 30 17.92 2.96 22.35
CA GLN A 30 17.76 3.59 21.04
C GLN A 30 17.00 2.77 19.97
N LYS A 31 16.67 1.49 20.18
CA LYS A 31 15.86 0.65 19.27
C LYS A 31 15.40 -0.59 20.02
N THR A 32 14.11 -0.70 20.34
CA THR A 32 13.52 -1.96 20.82
C THR A 32 12.66 -2.58 19.71
N GLY A 33 13.07 -3.74 19.20
CA GLY A 33 12.28 -4.55 18.26
C GLY A 33 11.83 -3.83 16.97
N GLY A 34 12.64 -2.92 16.43
CA GLY A 34 12.31 -2.16 15.21
C GLY A 34 11.43 -0.92 15.42
N ARG A 35 11.13 -0.55 16.68
CA ARG A 35 10.43 0.70 17.00
C ARG A 35 11.41 1.86 17.16
N HIS A 36 10.93 3.06 16.84
CA HIS A 36 11.71 4.29 16.92
C HIS A 36 11.11 5.23 17.97
N LEU A 37 11.96 5.88 18.76
CA LEU A 37 11.52 6.88 19.71
C LEU A 37 11.03 8.10 18.93
N ARG A 38 9.85 8.61 19.28
CA ARG A 38 9.30 9.83 18.64
C ARG A 38 10.19 11.05 18.83
N SER A 39 10.97 11.09 19.91
CA SER A 39 11.94 12.16 20.20
C SER A 39 13.24 12.08 19.39
N GLN A 40 13.52 10.95 18.73
CA GLN A 40 14.72 10.73 17.91
C GLN A 40 14.41 10.64 16.41
N ALA A 41 13.19 10.97 16.02
CA ALA A 41 12.85 11.36 14.65
C ALA A 41 13.94 12.29 14.11
N HIS A 42 14.69 11.82 13.12
CA HIS A 42 15.96 12.42 12.73
C HIS A 42 15.80 13.90 12.40
N ALA A 43 16.61 14.74 13.06
CA ALA A 43 16.69 16.19 12.89
C ALA A 43 17.20 16.67 11.51
N GLU A 44 17.28 15.78 10.53
CA GLU A 44 17.65 16.16 9.18
C GLU A 44 16.36 16.34 8.37
N GLU A 45 16.12 17.55 7.87
CA GLU A 45 15.05 17.93 6.93
C GLU A 45 15.22 17.22 5.57
N ARG A 46 15.34 15.89 5.57
CA ARG A 46 15.43 15.08 4.37
C ARG A 46 14.04 14.97 3.79
N GLN A 47 13.87 15.59 2.63
CA GLN A 47 12.65 15.57 1.86
C GLN A 47 12.99 15.26 0.41
N VAL A 48 12.16 14.43 -0.23
CA VAL A 48 12.17 14.25 -1.68
C VAL A 48 10.77 14.52 -2.19
N SER A 49 10.69 15.31 -3.27
CA SER A 49 9.45 15.64 -3.94
C SER A 49 9.59 15.42 -5.42
N PHE A 50 8.60 14.76 -6.03
CA PHE A 50 8.54 14.53 -7.47
C PHE A 50 7.11 14.39 -7.93
N ARG A 51 6.91 14.52 -9.24
CA ARG A 51 5.62 14.37 -9.90
C ARG A 51 5.68 13.23 -10.90
N VAL A 52 4.60 12.47 -11.00
CA VAL A 52 4.41 11.45 -12.02
C VAL A 52 3.28 11.92 -12.95
N ASP A 53 3.66 12.40 -14.13
CA ASP A 53 2.76 13.02 -15.12
C ASP A 53 2.08 12.00 -16.03
N ILE A 54 1.51 10.96 -15.41
CA ILE A 54 0.62 10.02 -16.10
C ILE A 54 -0.65 9.80 -15.27
N PRO A 55 -1.80 9.55 -15.92
CA PRO A 55 -3.06 9.34 -15.21
C PRO A 55 -2.92 8.28 -14.11
N PRO A 56 -3.26 8.61 -12.85
CA PRO A 56 -3.16 7.67 -11.75
C PRO A 56 -3.95 6.38 -12.00
N LYS A 57 -3.38 5.24 -11.60
CA LYS A 57 -4.04 3.95 -11.64
C LYS A 57 -4.19 3.39 -10.23
N THR A 58 -5.38 2.85 -9.95
CA THR A 58 -5.63 2.15 -8.70
C THR A 58 -4.88 0.82 -8.68
N LYS A 59 -4.42 0.42 -7.50
CA LYS A 59 -4.07 -0.97 -7.26
C LYS A 59 -5.34 -1.79 -7.27
N SER A 60 -5.49 -2.64 -8.28
CA SER A 60 -6.54 -3.66 -8.25
C SER A 60 -6.15 -4.72 -7.22
N ARG A 61 -7.10 -5.17 -6.40
CA ARG A 61 -6.85 -6.27 -5.47
C ARG A 61 -6.45 -7.51 -6.28
N ALA A 62 -5.37 -8.14 -5.86
CA ALA A 62 -4.98 -9.48 -6.29
C ALA A 62 -6.22 -10.36 -6.32
N ARG A 63 -6.58 -10.85 -7.52
CA ARG A 63 -7.68 -11.79 -7.68
C ARG A 63 -7.10 -13.15 -7.97
N SER A 64 -7.47 -14.09 -7.10
CA SER A 64 -7.11 -15.49 -7.21
C SER A 64 -8.10 -16.16 -8.13
N PHE A 65 -7.65 -16.55 -9.31
CA PHE A 65 -8.45 -17.34 -10.24
C PHE A 65 -7.68 -18.60 -10.61
N ALA A 66 -8.40 -19.71 -10.77
CA ALA A 66 -7.84 -20.86 -11.48
C ALA A 66 -7.81 -20.52 -12.97
N ASP A 67 -6.68 -20.70 -13.63
CA ASP A 67 -6.60 -20.51 -15.07
C ASP A 67 -7.40 -21.59 -15.82
N LYS A 68 -7.76 -21.31 -17.08
CA LYS A 68 -8.61 -22.19 -17.89
C LYS A 68 -8.00 -23.59 -18.11
N GLY A 69 -6.68 -23.68 -18.24
CA GLY A 69 -5.97 -24.95 -18.41
C GLY A 69 -6.00 -25.78 -17.13
N THR A 70 -5.75 -25.12 -15.99
CA THR A 70 -5.84 -25.71 -14.65
C THR A 70 -7.25 -26.20 -14.35
N LEU A 71 -8.28 -25.40 -14.65
CA LEU A 71 -9.69 -25.82 -14.53
C LEU A 71 -10.00 -27.05 -15.41
N LEU A 72 -9.56 -27.04 -16.66
CA LEU A 72 -9.83 -28.13 -17.60
C LEU A 72 -9.12 -29.43 -17.20
N ASN A 73 -7.87 -29.34 -16.72
CA ASN A 73 -7.10 -30.47 -16.24
C ASN A 73 -7.69 -31.06 -14.95
N ALA A 74 -8.06 -30.20 -13.99
CA ALA A 74 -8.73 -30.61 -12.77
C ALA A 74 -10.07 -31.30 -13.08
N PHE A 75 -10.84 -30.76 -14.02
CA PHE A 75 -12.13 -31.34 -14.44
C PHE A 75 -11.96 -32.72 -15.07
N LYS A 76 -10.99 -32.87 -15.99
CA LYS A 76 -10.65 -34.17 -16.59
C LYS A 76 -10.16 -35.19 -15.55
N ALA A 77 -9.32 -34.78 -14.60
CA ALA A 77 -8.78 -35.65 -13.56
C ALA A 77 -9.84 -36.07 -12.51
N ALA A 78 -10.83 -35.21 -12.28
CA ALA A 78 -11.94 -35.48 -11.37
C ALA A 78 -12.96 -36.49 -11.94
N LYS A 79 -12.99 -36.72 -13.26
CA LYS A 79 -13.90 -37.68 -13.93
C LYS A 79 -15.37 -37.56 -13.49
N GLY A 80 -15.84 -36.33 -13.31
CA GLY A 80 -17.22 -36.03 -12.90
C GLY A 80 -17.48 -36.03 -11.38
N ASP A 81 -16.48 -36.33 -10.53
CA ASP A 81 -16.61 -36.22 -9.07
C ASP A 81 -16.42 -34.76 -8.60
N PRO A 82 -17.48 -34.11 -8.05
CA PRO A 82 -17.39 -32.71 -7.62
C PRO A 82 -16.45 -32.49 -6.44
N ARG A 83 -16.34 -33.44 -5.50
CA ARG A 83 -15.48 -33.28 -4.30
C ARG A 83 -14.02 -33.35 -4.68
N LYS A 84 -13.68 -34.30 -5.55
CA LYS A 84 -12.33 -34.46 -6.09
C LYS A 84 -11.92 -33.25 -6.94
N PHE A 85 -12.85 -32.69 -7.72
CA PHE A 85 -12.62 -31.47 -8.49
C PHE A 85 -12.27 -30.28 -7.58
N MET A 86 -13.06 -30.04 -6.53
CA MET A 86 -12.80 -28.93 -5.60
C MET A 86 -11.45 -29.09 -4.88
N ALA A 87 -11.12 -30.30 -4.41
CA ALA A 87 -9.83 -30.58 -3.79
C ALA A 87 -8.64 -30.33 -4.73
N LEU A 88 -8.77 -30.63 -6.03
CA LEU A 88 -7.73 -30.36 -7.03
C LEU A 88 -7.57 -28.86 -7.33
N LEU A 89 -8.64 -28.07 -7.26
CA LEU A 89 -8.56 -26.62 -7.40
C LEU A 89 -7.89 -25.96 -6.20
N GLU A 90 -8.17 -26.46 -4.99
CA GLU A 90 -7.53 -26.00 -3.76
C GLU A 90 -6.04 -26.37 -3.71
N ALA A 91 -5.67 -27.56 -4.20
CA ALA A 91 -4.29 -28.04 -4.24
C ALA A 91 -3.45 -27.49 -5.40
N GLY A 92 -4.09 -27.00 -6.48
CA GLY A 92 -3.49 -26.90 -7.81
C GLY A 92 -3.44 -25.51 -8.43
N PHE A 93 -3.04 -24.47 -7.69
CA PHE A 93 -2.65 -23.16 -8.23
C PHE A 93 -3.81 -22.23 -8.64
N MET A 94 -4.46 -21.63 -7.63
CA MET A 94 -4.99 -20.28 -7.84
C MET A 94 -3.82 -19.35 -8.12
N LYS A 95 -3.67 -18.92 -9.38
CA LYS A 95 -2.64 -17.97 -9.75
C LYS A 95 -3.14 -16.57 -9.38
N THR A 96 -2.52 -15.98 -8.37
CA THR A 96 -2.74 -14.57 -8.06
C THR A 96 -2.08 -13.74 -9.15
N VAL A 97 -2.88 -13.16 -10.03
CA VAL A 97 -2.39 -12.24 -11.07
C VAL A 97 -2.77 -10.83 -10.64
N THR A 98 -1.78 -10.01 -10.34
CA THR A 98 -1.95 -8.56 -10.40
C THR A 98 -2.06 -8.18 -11.88
N PRO A 99 -3.14 -7.51 -12.32
CA PRO A 99 -3.29 -7.06 -13.70
C PRO A 99 -2.06 -6.28 -14.19
N SER A 100 -1.60 -6.56 -15.42
CA SER A 100 -0.38 -5.98 -16.01
C SER A 100 -0.36 -4.45 -15.94
N ALA A 101 -1.52 -3.81 -16.18
CA ALA A 101 -1.64 -2.35 -16.14
C ALA A 101 -1.31 -1.72 -14.78
N THR A 102 -1.59 -2.41 -13.67
CA THR A 102 -1.20 -1.93 -12.32
C THR A 102 0.31 -2.03 -12.16
N ARG A 103 0.92 -3.11 -12.64
CA ARG A 103 2.37 -3.33 -12.59
C ARG A 103 3.14 -2.31 -13.44
N ASP A 104 2.61 -1.97 -14.62
CA ASP A 104 3.23 -0.99 -15.51
C ASP A 104 3.26 0.40 -14.86
N PHE A 105 2.15 0.80 -14.24
CA PHE A 105 2.09 2.05 -13.48
C PHE A 105 3.07 2.06 -12.29
N GLU A 106 3.11 0.99 -11.49
CA GLU A 106 4.07 0.84 -10.38
C GLU A 106 5.53 0.94 -10.86
N ASN A 107 5.84 0.36 -12.04
CA ASN A 107 7.18 0.45 -12.64
C ASN A 107 7.53 1.87 -13.08
N VAL A 108 6.58 2.63 -13.63
CA VAL A 108 6.79 4.05 -13.97
C VAL A 108 7.07 4.86 -12.71
N VAL A 109 6.28 4.67 -11.65
CA VAL A 109 6.50 5.34 -10.35
C VAL A 109 7.90 5.01 -9.81
N ARG A 110 8.28 3.73 -9.83
CA ARG A 110 9.62 3.25 -9.44
C ARG A 110 10.73 3.95 -10.23
N MET A 111 10.58 4.06 -11.55
CA MET A 111 11.57 4.69 -12.43
C MET A 111 11.74 6.18 -12.11
N VAL A 112 10.63 6.92 -11.99
CA VAL A 112 10.65 8.36 -11.68
C VAL A 112 11.26 8.59 -10.30
N ALA A 113 10.85 7.81 -9.29
CA ALA A 113 11.41 7.88 -7.95
C ALA A 113 12.91 7.58 -7.93
N THR A 114 13.36 6.54 -8.64
CA THR A 114 14.79 6.18 -8.73
C THR A 114 15.61 7.32 -9.32
N ARG A 115 15.10 7.95 -10.39
CA ARG A 115 15.76 9.08 -11.03
C ARG A 115 15.88 10.28 -10.10
N GLU A 116 14.83 10.60 -9.36
CA GLU A 116 14.85 11.74 -8.44
C GLU A 116 15.77 11.49 -7.23
N MET A 117 15.73 10.28 -6.65
CA MET A 117 16.63 9.90 -5.56
C MET A 117 18.10 9.99 -6.01
N ALA A 118 18.43 9.51 -7.22
CA ALA A 118 19.77 9.58 -7.77
C ALA A 118 20.23 11.02 -8.05
N LYS A 119 19.33 11.84 -8.64
CA LYS A 119 19.59 13.26 -8.92
C LYS A 119 19.91 14.04 -7.65
N ASN A 120 19.19 13.78 -6.57
CA ASN A 120 19.37 14.45 -5.28
C ASN A 120 20.46 13.78 -4.40
N LYS A 121 21.13 12.73 -4.91
CA LYS A 121 22.10 11.90 -4.16
C LYS A 121 21.56 11.43 -2.81
N GLN A 122 20.26 11.17 -2.77
CA GLN A 122 19.54 10.88 -1.54
C GLN A 122 19.56 9.38 -1.27
N ALA A 123 19.96 9.01 -0.06
CA ALA A 123 19.83 7.63 0.42
C ALA A 123 18.36 7.31 0.75
N LEU A 124 18.01 6.02 0.73
CA LEU A 124 16.68 5.57 1.13
C LEU A 124 16.39 5.93 2.58
N PHE A 125 15.13 6.26 2.88
CA PHE A 125 14.70 6.45 4.27
C PHE A 125 14.68 5.12 5.02
N GLU A 126 15.33 5.08 6.18
CA GLU A 126 15.35 3.92 7.09
C GLU A 126 14.58 4.16 8.40
N GLY A 127 14.18 5.40 8.68
CA GLY A 127 13.40 5.81 9.84
C GLY A 127 11.94 6.11 9.51
N PRO A 128 11.14 6.61 10.47
CA PRO A 128 9.75 6.94 10.24
C PRO A 128 9.64 8.07 9.21
N ILE A 129 8.62 7.99 8.35
CA ILE A 129 8.39 8.99 7.31
C ILE A 129 6.95 9.47 7.30
N LYS A 130 6.79 10.66 6.75
CA LYS A 130 5.52 11.23 6.33
C LYS A 130 5.44 11.24 4.82
N ALA A 131 4.34 10.73 4.27
CA ALA A 131 4.04 10.80 2.84
C ALA A 131 2.88 11.77 2.59
N SER A 132 3.02 12.66 1.60
CA SER A 132 1.94 13.52 1.13
C SER A 132 1.72 13.28 -0.36
N LEU A 133 0.52 12.85 -0.74
CA LEU A 133 0.14 12.53 -2.12
C LEU A 133 -1.06 13.39 -2.53
N THR A 134 -0.92 14.13 -3.61
CA THR A 134 -2.02 14.86 -4.26
C THR A 134 -2.27 14.26 -5.63
N PHE A 135 -3.41 13.60 -5.79
CA PHE A 135 -3.84 13.01 -7.06
C PHE A 135 -4.63 14.03 -7.87
N VAL A 136 -4.15 14.32 -9.08
CA VAL A 136 -4.90 15.09 -10.08
C VAL A 136 -5.52 14.10 -11.06
N LEU A 137 -6.84 14.09 -11.14
CA LEU A 137 -7.63 13.22 -12.00
C LEU A 137 -8.27 14.06 -13.11
N ALA A 138 -8.48 13.44 -14.28
CA ALA A 138 -9.09 14.14 -15.41
C ALA A 138 -10.52 14.59 -15.06
N GLY A 139 -10.77 15.89 -15.21
CA GLY A 139 -12.07 16.50 -14.99
C GLY A 139 -11.95 18.02 -14.87
N ASP A 140 -13.09 18.70 -14.78
CA ASP A 140 -13.14 20.15 -14.68
C ASP A 140 -12.58 20.63 -13.33
N GLU A 141 -11.76 21.69 -13.36
CA GLU A 141 -11.25 22.30 -12.14
C GLU A 141 -12.39 22.76 -11.21
N GLY A 142 -12.21 22.56 -9.90
CA GLY A 142 -13.23 22.85 -8.88
C GLY A 142 -14.25 21.72 -8.65
N MET A 143 -14.24 20.67 -9.48
CA MET A 143 -15.04 19.47 -9.25
C MET A 143 -14.30 18.43 -8.40
N TRP A 144 -15.06 17.62 -7.66
CA TRP A 144 -14.51 16.50 -6.89
C TRP A 144 -14.56 15.18 -7.67
N PRO A 145 -13.43 14.45 -7.80
CA PRO A 145 -13.37 13.18 -8.53
C PRO A 145 -13.94 12.03 -7.69
N THR A 146 -15.28 11.94 -7.66
CA THR A 146 -16.05 10.99 -6.84
C THR A 146 -16.77 9.91 -7.65
N ALA A 147 -16.58 9.88 -8.97
CA ALA A 147 -17.16 8.85 -9.81
C ALA A 147 -16.47 7.50 -9.55
N GLN A 148 -17.19 6.39 -9.78
CA GLN A 148 -16.64 5.04 -9.56
C GLN A 148 -15.34 4.77 -10.36
N ARG A 149 -15.21 5.37 -11.54
CA ARG A 149 -14.02 5.26 -12.40
C ARG A 149 -12.78 5.96 -11.84
N ASP A 150 -12.97 6.95 -10.97
CA ASP A 150 -11.90 7.76 -10.40
C ASP A 150 -11.09 6.96 -9.36
N GLY A 151 -11.69 5.89 -8.85
CA GLY A 151 -11.08 5.00 -7.88
C GLY A 151 -11.04 5.57 -6.46
N ASP A 152 -10.84 4.66 -5.53
CA ASP A 152 -10.70 5.01 -4.12
C ASP A 152 -9.31 5.59 -3.84
N LEU A 153 -9.26 6.62 -3.02
CA LEU A 153 -8.00 7.29 -2.64
C LEU A 153 -7.01 6.33 -1.96
N ASP A 154 -7.50 5.35 -1.20
CA ASP A 154 -6.66 4.33 -0.57
C ASP A 154 -6.08 3.35 -1.61
N ASN A 155 -6.82 3.01 -2.66
CA ASN A 155 -6.34 2.13 -3.73
C ASN A 155 -5.38 2.85 -4.68
N LEU A 156 -5.59 4.14 -4.94
CA LEU A 156 -4.63 4.99 -5.65
C LEU A 156 -3.31 5.11 -4.88
N SER A 157 -3.39 5.45 -3.59
CA SER A 157 -2.21 5.61 -2.74
C SER A 157 -1.40 4.31 -2.58
N LYS A 158 -2.05 3.14 -2.47
CA LYS A 158 -1.35 1.84 -2.47
C LYS A 158 -0.43 1.66 -3.67
N ALA A 159 -0.91 1.91 -4.89
CA ALA A 159 -0.10 1.76 -6.11
C ALA A 159 1.16 2.65 -6.07
N ILE A 160 1.05 3.86 -5.50
CA ILE A 160 2.18 4.76 -5.32
C ILE A 160 3.17 4.22 -4.29
N PHE A 161 2.69 3.71 -3.15
CA PHE A 161 3.57 3.12 -2.14
C PHE A 161 4.29 1.87 -2.64
N ASP A 162 3.59 0.96 -3.34
CA ASP A 162 4.21 -0.22 -3.91
C ASP A 162 5.31 0.13 -4.93
N GLY A 163 5.08 1.15 -5.76
CA GLY A 163 6.08 1.66 -6.71
C GLY A 163 7.31 2.25 -6.03
N MET A 164 7.14 2.93 -4.90
CA MET A 164 8.23 3.56 -4.12
C MET A 164 8.96 2.59 -3.16
N ASN A 165 8.36 1.44 -2.84
CA ASN A 165 8.90 0.52 -1.86
C ASN A 165 10.26 -0.07 -2.29
N GLY A 166 11.25 0.04 -1.40
CA GLY A 166 12.63 -0.34 -1.66
C GLY A 166 13.41 0.65 -2.54
N VAL A 167 12.83 1.82 -2.87
CA VAL A 167 13.47 2.87 -3.68
C VAL A 167 13.56 4.18 -2.88
N VAL A 168 12.42 4.68 -2.40
CA VAL A 168 12.39 5.91 -1.59
C VAL A 168 12.66 5.57 -0.13
N TYR A 169 12.05 4.50 0.37
CA TYR A 169 12.22 3.99 1.73
C TYR A 169 12.43 2.48 1.71
N LYS A 170 13.00 1.95 2.79
CA LYS A 170 13.32 0.52 2.90
C LYS A 170 12.10 -0.39 2.90
N ASP A 171 11.02 0.05 3.55
CA ASP A 171 9.83 -0.76 3.81
C ASP A 171 8.64 0.18 4.06
N ASP A 172 7.46 -0.13 3.52
CA ASP A 172 6.26 0.70 3.62
C ASP A 172 5.74 0.85 5.05
N ARG A 173 6.11 -0.06 5.96
CA ARG A 173 5.83 0.07 7.41
C ARG A 173 6.44 1.31 8.06
N LEU A 174 7.42 1.95 7.40
CA LEU A 174 8.04 3.19 7.88
C LEU A 174 7.11 4.40 7.70
N ILE A 175 6.07 4.30 6.88
CA ILE A 175 5.07 5.36 6.71
C ILE A 175 4.20 5.44 7.96
N VAL A 176 4.45 6.45 8.79
CA VAL A 176 3.71 6.66 10.05
C VAL A 176 2.70 7.80 9.97
N LYS A 177 2.82 8.67 8.95
CA LYS A 177 1.85 9.72 8.64
C LYS A 177 1.60 9.84 7.15
N MET A 178 0.36 10.12 6.79
CA MET A 178 -0.09 10.21 5.40
C MET A 178 -1.06 11.38 5.25
N ASN A 179 -0.79 12.24 4.27
CA ASN A 179 -1.73 13.26 3.80
C ASN A 179 -2.11 12.91 2.36
N LEU A 180 -3.38 12.56 2.14
CA LEU A 180 -3.85 12.11 0.84
C LEU A 180 -5.00 13.00 0.38
N SER A 181 -4.96 13.44 -0.87
CA SER A 181 -6.05 14.20 -1.50
C SER A 181 -6.21 13.80 -2.97
N LYS A 182 -7.43 14.00 -3.51
CA LYS A 182 -7.69 13.90 -4.94
C LYS A 182 -8.56 15.05 -5.42
N LEU A 183 -8.22 15.62 -6.57
CA LEU A 183 -8.90 16.76 -7.20
C LEU A 183 -9.01 16.56 -8.71
N CYS A 184 -9.98 17.20 -9.34
CA CYS A 184 -10.08 17.25 -10.80
C CYS A 184 -9.16 18.35 -11.36
N GLY A 185 -8.54 18.10 -12.51
CA GLY A 185 -7.77 19.09 -13.24
C GLY A 185 -7.33 18.63 -14.63
N GLU A 186 -6.78 19.56 -15.40
CA GLU A 186 -6.44 19.36 -16.82
C GLU A 186 -5.23 18.46 -17.05
N ASN A 187 -4.34 18.36 -16.06
CA ASN A 187 -3.09 17.60 -16.14
C ASN A 187 -3.09 16.43 -15.14
N PRO A 188 -3.66 15.27 -15.51
CA PRO A 188 -3.72 14.12 -14.63
C PRO A 188 -2.33 13.63 -14.24
N GLY A 189 -2.16 13.32 -12.96
CA GLY A 189 -0.89 12.92 -12.41
C GLY A 189 -0.97 12.79 -10.90
N VAL A 190 0.19 12.58 -10.29
CA VAL A 190 0.31 12.59 -8.84
C VAL A 190 1.54 13.38 -8.41
N GLU A 191 1.33 14.28 -7.48
CA GLU A 191 2.41 14.97 -6.77
C GLU A 191 2.72 14.20 -5.49
N ILE A 192 3.99 13.92 -5.30
CA ILE A 192 4.49 13.04 -4.25
C ILE A 192 5.53 13.81 -3.46
N THR A 193 5.34 13.88 -2.15
CA THR A 193 6.32 14.39 -1.20
C THR A 193 6.55 13.36 -0.11
N VAL A 194 7.79 13.00 0.15
CA VAL A 194 8.19 12.14 1.27
C VAL A 194 9.23 12.87 2.11
N SER A 195 9.01 12.93 3.42
CA SER A 195 9.95 13.53 4.37
C SER A 195 10.19 12.61 5.57
N ALA A 196 11.32 12.80 6.25
CA ALA A 196 11.52 12.25 7.58
C ALA A 196 10.43 12.78 8.54
N GLU A 197 10.04 11.95 9.52
CA GLU A 197 9.08 12.27 10.58
C GLU A 197 9.69 12.08 11.96
#